data_AF-A0A842T7E6-F1
#
_entry.id   AF-A0A842T7E6-F1
#
_cell.length_a   1.000
_cell.length_b   1.000
_cell.length_c   1.000
_cell.angle_alpha   90.00
_cell.angle_beta   90.00
_cell.angle_gamma   90.00
#
_symmetry.space_group_name_H-M   'P 1'
#
loop_
_entity.id
_entity.type
_entity.pdbx_description
1 polymer ?
#
loop_
_entity_poly.entity_id
_entity_poly.type
_entity_poly.pdbx_seq_one_letter_code
_entity_poly.pdbx_strand_id
1 'polypeptide(L)'
;MEAITHILTGVVLQIISFKFTPFPWNYILTIVLSFFSHFLIDALAKITYHTPEPHKDDTFWVAWHIIILVASIGSAIYFFIPYWVGAISANAVDLWDWAIMRRIQKRKKENENIDKWGEKYFIHYKIIDKIREKVFFWLPNWNHNKYAIIPELIMIISLIGLIIILN
;
A
#
# COMPACT_ATOMS: atom_id res chain seq x y z
N MET A 1 7.06 -0.96 -2.53
CA MET A 1 5.95 -1.94 -2.48
C MET A 1 5.57 -2.01 -1.02
N GLU A 2 4.57 -1.24 -0.60
CA GLU A 2 4.06 -1.23 0.78
C GLU A 2 2.85 -2.18 0.94
N ALA A 3 2.72 -3.16 0.04
CA ALA A 3 1.52 -3.99 -0.08
C ALA A 3 1.19 -4.73 1.22
N ILE A 4 2.20 -5.28 1.90
CA ILE A 4 2.02 -5.87 3.24
C ILE A 4 1.46 -4.85 4.24
N THR A 5 2.01 -3.63 4.28
CA THR A 5 1.56 -2.57 5.19
C THR A 5 0.10 -2.18 4.92
N HIS A 6 -0.27 -2.04 3.63
CA HIS A 6 -1.65 -1.78 3.20
C HIS A 6 -2.60 -2.90 3.61
N ILE A 7 -2.24 -4.16 3.34
CA ILE A 7 -3.04 -5.34 3.71
C ILE A 7 -3.26 -5.38 5.22
N LEU A 8 -2.18 -5.33 6.01
CA LEU A 8 -2.24 -5.42 7.47
C LEU A 8 -3.04 -4.25 8.08
N THR A 9 -2.88 -3.04 7.54
CA THR A 9 -3.68 -1.88 8.00
C THR A 9 -5.16 -2.08 7.71
N GLY A 10 -5.52 -2.53 6.50
CA GLY A 10 -6.89 -2.87 6.15
C GLY A 10 -7.49 -3.94 7.08
N VAL A 11 -6.71 -4.97 7.44
CA VAL A 11 -7.11 -6.00 8.40
C VAL A 11 -7.41 -5.40 9.77
N VAL A 12 -6.50 -4.60 10.33
CA VAL A 12 -6.69 -3.94 11.64
C VAL A 12 -7.95 -3.08 11.64
N LEU A 13 -8.13 -2.26 10.59
CA LEU A 13 -9.29 -1.37 10.48
C LEU A 13 -10.61 -2.15 10.35
N GLN A 14 -10.61 -3.29 9.65
CA GLN A 14 -11.78 -4.15 9.60
C GLN A 14 -12.08 -4.76 10.97
N ILE A 15 -11.08 -5.30 11.68
CA ILE A 15 -11.26 -5.86 13.03
C ILE A 15 -11.87 -4.82 13.97
N ILE A 16 -11.29 -3.60 14.00
CA ILE A 16 -11.78 -2.50 14.85
C ILE A 16 -13.23 -2.15 14.46
N SER A 17 -13.51 -1.96 13.18
CA SER A 17 -14.84 -1.59 12.71
C SER A 17 -15.88 -2.65 13.07
N PHE A 18 -15.56 -3.93 12.92
CA PHE A 18 -16.46 -5.04 13.25
C PHE A 18 -16.66 -5.24 14.75
N LYS A 19 -15.65 -4.91 15.57
CA LYS A 19 -15.72 -5.02 17.03
C LYS A 19 -16.55 -3.91 17.66
N PHE A 20 -16.48 -2.69 17.12
CA PHE A 20 -17.03 -1.50 17.77
C PHE A 20 -18.26 -0.90 17.08
N THR A 21 -18.66 -1.39 15.90
CA THR A 21 -19.83 -0.84 15.20
C THR A 21 -20.77 -1.92 14.68
N PRO A 22 -22.10 -1.69 14.72
CA PRO A 22 -23.06 -2.66 14.23
C PRO A 22 -23.21 -2.61 12.71
N PHE A 23 -23.83 -3.64 12.14
CA PHE A 23 -24.22 -3.65 10.72
C PHE A 23 -25.24 -2.53 10.43
N PRO A 24 -25.14 -1.82 9.28
CA PRO A 24 -24.16 -1.95 8.19
C PRO A 24 -22.91 -1.05 8.36
N TRP A 25 -22.81 -0.31 9.45
CA TRP A 25 -21.77 0.70 9.67
C TRP A 25 -20.37 0.11 9.75
N ASN A 26 -20.23 -1.12 10.25
CA ASN A 26 -18.96 -1.85 10.24
C ASN A 26 -18.35 -1.98 8.84
N TYR A 27 -19.14 -2.35 7.83
CA TYR A 27 -18.68 -2.46 6.45
C TYR A 27 -18.35 -1.08 5.87
N ILE A 28 -19.23 -0.10 6.07
CA ILE A 28 -19.05 1.27 5.54
C ILE A 28 -17.75 1.87 6.09
N LEU A 29 -17.55 1.80 7.41
CA LEU A 29 -16.34 2.31 8.06
C LEU A 29 -15.10 1.54 7.63
N THR A 30 -15.18 0.21 7.51
CA THR A 30 -14.06 -0.60 6.99
C THR A 30 -13.62 -0.09 5.62
N ILE A 31 -14.56 0.09 4.69
CA ILE A 31 -14.26 0.52 3.31
C ILE A 31 -13.65 1.92 3.33
N VAL A 32 -14.30 2.88 4.00
CA VAL A 32 -13.88 4.29 4.02
C VAL A 32 -12.51 4.43 4.68
N LEU A 33 -12.34 3.90 5.90
CA LEU A 33 -11.09 4.03 6.64
C LEU A 33 -9.94 3.30 5.93
N SER A 34 -10.18 2.09 5.43
CA SER A 34 -9.14 1.32 4.73
C SER A 34 -8.74 2.01 3.43
N PHE A 35 -9.70 2.50 2.63
CA PHE A 35 -9.40 3.25 1.42
C PHE A 35 -8.57 4.49 1.69
N PHE A 36 -8.93 5.28 2.72
CA PHE A 36 -8.17 6.49 3.05
C PHE A 36 -6.83 6.21 3.73
N SER A 37 -6.67 5.05 4.38
CA SER A 37 -5.38 4.66 4.96
C SER A 37 -4.28 4.53 3.91
N HIS A 38 -4.64 4.22 2.65
CA HIS A 38 -3.70 4.12 1.55
C HIS A 38 -2.88 5.41 1.37
N PHE A 39 -3.52 6.57 1.38
CA PHE A 39 -2.84 7.87 1.22
C PHE A 39 -1.88 8.18 2.37
N LEU A 40 -2.21 7.72 3.59
CA LEU A 40 -1.35 7.88 4.76
C LEU A 40 -0.11 6.98 4.65
N ILE A 41 -0.30 5.70 4.35
CA ILE A 41 0.78 4.72 4.23
C ILE A 41 1.75 5.12 3.11
N ASP A 42 1.23 5.52 1.94
CA ASP A 42 2.06 5.95 0.82
C ASP A 42 2.82 7.25 1.10
N ALA A 43 2.29 8.12 1.96
CA ALA A 43 3.04 9.28 2.41
C ALA A 43 4.19 8.89 3.36
N LEU A 44 3.97 7.90 4.21
CA LEU A 44 5.01 7.32 5.08
C LEU A 44 6.07 6.55 4.30
N ALA A 45 5.81 6.18 3.04
CA ALA A 45 6.81 5.58 2.16
C ALA A 45 8.04 6.50 1.91
N LYS A 46 7.97 7.79 2.29
CA LYS A 46 9.14 8.68 2.34
C LYS A 46 10.22 8.23 3.32
N ILE A 47 9.83 7.57 4.40
CA ILE A 47 10.75 7.16 5.46
C ILE A 47 11.06 5.67 5.43
N THR A 48 10.46 4.89 4.51
CA THR A 48 10.72 3.46 4.34
C THR A 48 11.71 3.19 3.21
N TYR A 49 12.29 1.99 3.18
CA TYR A 49 13.27 1.64 2.15
C TYR A 49 12.56 1.25 0.85
N HIS A 50 12.21 2.28 0.09
CA HIS A 50 11.54 2.14 -1.19
C HIS A 50 12.20 2.99 -2.28
N THR A 51 13.13 2.39 -3.03
CA THR A 51 13.76 3.07 -4.16
C THR A 51 12.77 3.21 -5.34
N PRO A 52 12.73 4.35 -6.03
CA PRO A 52 11.88 4.55 -7.21
C PRO A 52 12.26 3.62 -8.36
N GLU A 53 13.54 3.30 -8.47
CA GLU A 53 14.09 2.46 -9.52
C GLU A 53 14.52 1.10 -8.96
N PRO A 54 14.39 0.01 -9.75
CA PRO A 54 14.84 -1.31 -9.34
C PRO A 54 16.37 -1.44 -9.43
N HIS A 55 17.03 -1.73 -8.31
CA HIS A 55 18.48 -1.95 -8.24
C HIS A 55 18.80 -3.45 -8.23
N LYS A 56 18.65 -4.11 -9.39
CA LYS A 56 18.82 -5.58 -9.50
C LYS A 56 20.22 -6.07 -9.17
N ASP A 57 21.22 -5.21 -9.30
CA ASP A 57 22.62 -5.53 -9.00
C ASP A 57 22.97 -5.33 -7.50
N ASP A 58 22.12 -4.66 -6.71
CA ASP A 58 22.31 -4.54 -5.26
C ASP A 58 21.67 -5.73 -4.55
N THR A 59 22.50 -6.62 -4.01
CA THR A 59 22.06 -7.81 -3.28
C THR A 59 21.14 -7.46 -2.10
N PHE A 60 21.37 -6.32 -1.43
CA PHE A 60 20.52 -5.88 -0.32
C PHE A 60 19.12 -5.52 -0.82
N TRP A 61 19.04 -4.76 -1.91
CA TRP A 61 17.78 -4.37 -2.53
C TRP A 61 16.96 -5.59 -2.93
N VAL A 62 17.61 -6.55 -3.62
CA VAL A 62 16.98 -7.80 -4.08
C VAL A 62 16.46 -8.62 -2.90
N ALA A 63 17.31 -8.87 -1.89
CA ALA A 63 16.93 -9.65 -0.72
C ALA A 63 15.74 -9.02 0.02
N TRP A 64 15.78 -7.71 0.27
CA TRP A 64 14.69 -7.00 0.94
C TRP A 64 13.37 -7.09 0.17
N HIS A 65 13.39 -6.84 -1.14
CA HIS A 65 12.18 -6.87 -1.96
C HIS A 65 11.60 -8.28 -2.09
N ILE A 66 12.43 -9.33 -2.08
CA ILE A 66 11.94 -10.72 -2.02
C ILE A 66 11.23 -10.97 -0.68
N ILE A 67 11.83 -10.55 0.44
CA ILE A 67 11.22 -10.71 1.77
C ILE A 67 9.85 -10.01 1.82
N ILE A 68 9.79 -8.73 1.42
CA ILE A 68 8.54 -7.96 1.42
C ILE A 68 7.51 -8.53 0.44
N LEU A 69 7.93 -9.04 -0.73
CA LEU A 69 7.02 -9.69 -1.67
C LEU A 69 6.42 -10.96 -1.08
N VAL A 70 7.25 -11.85 -0.52
CA VAL A 70 6.79 -13.09 0.12
C VAL A 70 5.87 -12.77 1.29
N ALA A 71 6.24 -11.78 2.11
CA ALA A 71 5.42 -11.35 3.24
C ALA A 71 4.08 -10.76 2.78
N SER A 72 4.06 -9.97 1.70
CA SER A 72 2.83 -9.40 1.12
C SER A 72 1.90 -10.48 0.58
N ILE A 73 2.43 -11.46 -0.15
CA ILE A 73 1.65 -12.59 -0.67
C ILE A 73 1.14 -13.46 0.50
N GLY A 74 2.00 -13.75 1.46
CA GLY A 74 1.65 -14.51 2.66
C GLY A 74 0.54 -13.83 3.45
N SER A 75 0.66 -12.52 3.71
CA SER A 75 -0.37 -11.73 4.40
C SER A 75 -1.66 -11.69 3.60
N ALA A 76 -1.59 -11.53 2.28
CA ALA A 76 -2.76 -11.57 1.43
C ALA A 76 -3.48 -12.91 1.61
N ILE A 77 -2.81 -14.04 1.38
CA ILE A 77 -3.42 -15.37 1.48
C ILE A 77 -4.00 -15.64 2.87
N TYR A 78 -3.21 -15.39 3.93
CA TYR A 78 -3.60 -15.71 5.29
C TYR A 78 -4.79 -14.88 5.77
N PHE A 79 -4.80 -13.57 5.47
CA PHE A 79 -5.84 -12.66 5.95
C PHE A 79 -6.99 -12.46 4.96
N PHE A 80 -6.91 -12.98 3.73
CA PHE A 80 -7.94 -12.73 2.71
C PHE A 80 -9.32 -13.19 3.18
N ILE A 81 -9.48 -14.45 3.55
CA ILE A 81 -10.80 -15.02 3.85
C ILE A 81 -11.51 -14.25 4.99
N PRO A 82 -10.89 -14.04 6.16
CA PRO A 82 -11.55 -13.32 7.25
C PRO A 82 -11.68 -11.80 7.03
N TYR A 83 -10.76 -11.17 6.28
CA TYR A 83 -10.61 -9.72 6.25
C TYR A 83 -10.53 -9.13 4.83
N TRP A 84 -11.16 -9.79 3.85
CA TRP A 84 -11.09 -9.38 2.45
C TRP A 84 -11.58 -7.94 2.21
N VAL A 85 -12.58 -7.47 2.94
CA VAL A 85 -13.16 -6.13 2.74
C VAL A 85 -12.11 -5.06 3.02
N GLY A 86 -11.45 -5.14 4.17
CA GLY A 86 -10.39 -4.22 4.58
C GLY A 86 -9.17 -4.34 3.67
N ALA A 87 -8.71 -5.58 3.41
CA ALA A 87 -7.55 -5.83 2.57
C ALA A 87 -7.72 -5.30 1.13
N ILE A 88 -8.87 -5.55 0.50
CA ILE A 88 -9.17 -5.05 -0.86
C ILE A 88 -9.32 -3.52 -0.84
N SER A 89 -10.04 -2.97 0.15
CA SER A 89 -10.28 -1.53 0.22
C SER A 89 -8.99 -0.73 0.40
N ALA A 90 -8.05 -1.21 1.23
CA ALA A 90 -6.75 -0.58 1.43
C ALA A 90 -5.84 -0.63 0.18
N ASN A 91 -6.03 -1.63 -0.68
CA ASN A 91 -5.28 -1.79 -1.93
C ASN A 91 -6.06 -1.32 -3.17
N ALA A 92 -7.23 -0.71 -3.01
CA ALA A 92 -8.10 -0.37 -4.14
C ALA A 92 -7.44 0.61 -5.11
N VAL A 93 -6.67 1.57 -4.59
CA VAL A 93 -5.92 2.53 -5.40
C VAL A 93 -4.80 1.83 -6.19
N ASP A 94 -4.10 0.90 -5.56
CA ASP A 94 -3.07 0.10 -6.23
C ASP A 94 -3.65 -0.80 -7.33
N LEU A 95 -4.77 -1.46 -7.05
CA LEU A 95 -5.49 -2.25 -8.04
C LEU A 95 -5.93 -1.38 -9.22
N TRP A 96 -6.45 -0.19 -8.96
CA TRP A 96 -6.85 0.74 -10.01
C TRP A 96 -5.67 1.21 -10.86
N ASP A 97 -4.64 1.81 -10.25
CA ASP A 97 -3.53 2.42 -10.98
C ASP A 97 -2.61 1.37 -11.60
N TRP A 98 -2.14 0.41 -10.80
CA TRP A 98 -1.11 -0.54 -11.22
C TRP A 98 -1.69 -1.75 -11.96
N ALA A 99 -2.77 -2.35 -11.44
CA ALA A 99 -3.31 -3.55 -12.04
C ALA A 99 -4.21 -3.26 -13.26
N ILE A 100 -4.96 -2.16 -13.26
CA ILE A 100 -5.89 -1.82 -14.36
C ILE A 100 -5.30 -0.75 -15.28
N MET A 101 -5.11 0.49 -14.81
CA MET A 101 -4.81 1.64 -15.66
C MET A 101 -3.47 1.50 -16.39
N ARG A 102 -2.39 1.09 -15.70
CA ARG A 102 -1.09 0.89 -16.34
C ARG A 102 -1.09 -0.25 -17.35
N ARG A 103 -1.88 -1.31 -17.14
CA ARG A 103 -2.06 -2.38 -18.14
C ARG A 103 -2.77 -1.88 -19.39
N ILE A 104 -3.81 -1.06 -19.23
CA ILE A 104 -4.51 -0.42 -20.36
C ILE A 104 -3.57 0.53 -21.12
N GLN A 105 -2.81 1.36 -20.40
CA GLN A 105 -1.83 2.26 -21.01
C GLN A 105 -0.76 1.50 -21.81
N LYS A 106 -0.25 0.38 -21.28
CA LYS A 106 0.71 -0.47 -22.00
C LYS A 106 0.13 -0.98 -23.32
N ARG A 107 -1.10 -1.49 -23.32
CA ARG A 107 -1.78 -1.96 -24.54
C ARG A 107 -2.01 -0.84 -25.55
N LYS A 108 -2.39 0.36 -25.10
CA LYS A 108 -2.58 1.52 -25.99
C LYS A 108 -1.27 1.99 -26.61
N LYS A 109 -0.17 1.96 -25.85
CA LYS A 109 1.17 2.24 -26.41
C LYS A 109 1.54 1.22 -27.48
N GLU A 110 1.32 -0.07 -27.21
CA GLU A 110 1.66 -1.16 -28.15
C GLU A 110 0.81 -1.15 -29.42
N ASN A 111 -0.50 -0.88 -29.32
CA ASN A 111 -1.42 -0.99 -30.45
C ASN A 111 -1.66 0.31 -31.21
N GLU A 112 -1.65 1.45 -30.52
CA GLU A 112 -2.06 2.75 -31.05
C GLU A 112 -0.90 3.76 -31.07
N ASN A 113 0.27 3.39 -30.55
CA ASN A 113 1.44 4.28 -30.35
C ASN A 113 1.11 5.55 -29.55
N ILE A 114 0.08 5.49 -28.70
CA ILE A 114 -0.33 6.60 -27.84
C ILE A 114 0.39 6.49 -26.50
N ASP A 115 1.39 7.34 -26.32
CA ASP A 115 2.06 7.50 -25.04
C ASP A 115 1.23 8.34 -24.06
N LYS A 116 1.34 8.02 -22.76
CA LYS A 116 0.78 8.80 -21.64
C LYS A 116 -0.75 8.94 -21.56
N TRP A 117 -1.52 8.18 -22.33
CA TRP A 117 -2.99 8.21 -22.32
C TRP A 117 -3.61 8.08 -20.90
N GLY A 118 -3.00 7.23 -20.07
CA GLY A 118 -3.50 6.86 -18.74
C GLY A 118 -3.15 7.84 -17.63
N GLU A 119 -2.20 8.77 -17.84
CA GLU A 119 -1.67 9.62 -16.76
C GLU A 119 -2.75 10.48 -16.08
N LYS A 120 -3.80 10.86 -16.82
CA LYS A 120 -4.92 11.61 -16.24
C LYS A 120 -5.79 10.80 -15.28
N TYR A 121 -5.70 9.47 -15.30
CA TYR A 121 -6.50 8.56 -14.47
C TYR A 121 -5.71 7.97 -13.30
N PHE A 122 -4.39 8.20 -13.23
CA PHE A 122 -3.57 7.75 -12.12
C PHE A 122 -3.84 8.58 -10.86
N ILE A 123 -4.35 7.91 -9.83
CA ILE A 123 -4.61 8.48 -8.51
C ILE A 123 -3.30 8.82 -7.79
N HIS A 124 -2.28 7.97 -7.92
CA HIS A 124 -0.96 8.17 -7.30
C HIS A 124 -0.36 9.52 -7.71
N TYR A 125 -0.29 9.76 -9.02
CA TYR A 125 0.32 10.98 -9.55
C TYR A 125 -0.47 12.24 -9.21
N LYS A 126 -1.81 12.18 -9.26
CA LYS A 126 -2.63 13.38 -9.10
C LYS A 126 -2.91 13.76 -7.66
N ILE A 127 -3.03 12.76 -6.78
CA ILE A 127 -3.55 12.93 -5.43
C ILE A 127 -2.48 12.55 -4.41
N ILE A 128 -1.95 11.33 -4.46
CA ILE A 128 -1.00 10.83 -3.45
C ILE A 128 0.25 11.68 -3.42
N ASP A 129 0.87 11.94 -4.57
CA ASP A 129 2.08 12.76 -4.66
C ASP A 129 1.86 14.16 -4.06
N LYS A 130 0.71 14.79 -4.35
CA LYS A 130 0.36 16.10 -3.80
C LYS A 130 0.12 16.07 -2.30
N ILE A 131 -0.56 15.05 -1.78
CA ILE A 131 -0.78 14.90 -0.33
C ILE A 131 0.57 14.72 0.37
N ARG A 132 1.42 13.85 -0.18
CA ARG A 132 2.76 13.58 0.34
C ARG A 132 3.66 14.81 0.31
N GLU A 133 3.56 15.64 -0.72
CA GLU A 133 4.32 16.90 -0.83
C GLU A 133 3.77 18.02 0.05
N LYS A 134 2.45 18.13 0.24
CA LYS A 134 1.83 19.25 0.97
C LYS A 134 1.62 18.99 2.46
N VAL A 135 1.21 17.77 2.82
CA VAL A 135 0.86 17.39 4.20
C VAL A 135 2.07 16.79 4.91
N PHE A 136 2.87 16.00 4.19
CA PHE A 136 4.03 15.28 4.72
C PHE A 136 5.34 15.87 4.19
N PHE A 137 5.40 17.19 3.99
CA PHE A 137 6.62 17.89 3.57
C PHE A 137 7.74 17.80 4.60
N TRP A 138 7.38 17.64 5.88
CA TRP A 138 8.28 17.60 7.02
C TRP A 138 8.94 16.23 7.23
N LEU A 139 8.43 15.17 6.59
CA LEU A 139 9.06 13.85 6.66
C LEU A 139 10.35 13.81 5.84
N PRO A 140 11.45 13.29 6.40
CA PRO A 140 12.69 13.14 5.64
C PRO A 140 12.52 12.08 4.54
N ASN A 141 13.26 12.24 3.45
CA ASN A 141 13.31 11.27 2.36
C ASN A 141 14.45 10.28 2.62
N TRP A 142 14.09 9.09 3.09
CA TRP A 142 15.01 7.98 3.36
C TRP A 142 14.83 6.81 2.39
N ASN A 143 14.04 6.99 1.33
CA ASN A 143 13.72 6.01 0.28
C ASN A 143 14.91 5.21 -0.25
N HIS A 144 16.08 5.85 -0.31
CA HIS A 144 17.32 5.27 -0.85
C HIS A 144 18.26 4.71 0.24
N ASN A 145 17.97 4.98 1.50
CA ASN A 145 18.84 4.65 2.61
C ASN A 145 18.51 3.27 3.18
N LYS A 146 19.48 2.38 3.24
CA LYS A 146 19.28 0.99 3.70
C LYS A 146 18.71 0.90 5.13
N TYR A 147 18.98 1.88 5.99
CA TYR A 147 18.42 1.92 7.35
C TYR A 147 16.91 2.23 7.38
N ALA A 148 16.32 2.67 6.27
CA ALA A 148 14.90 2.94 6.15
C ALA A 148 14.03 1.66 6.20
N ILE A 149 14.65 0.47 6.20
CA ILE A 149 13.95 -0.78 6.53
C ILE A 149 13.43 -0.78 7.99
N ILE A 150 14.07 -0.02 8.88
CA ILE A 150 13.74 -0.01 10.32
C ILE A 150 12.31 0.50 10.55
N PRO A 151 11.92 1.71 10.08
CA PRO A 151 10.54 2.18 10.24
C PRO A 151 9.52 1.26 9.54
N GLU A 152 9.87 0.67 8.39
CA GLU A 152 9.00 -0.30 7.71
C GLU A 152 8.75 -1.54 8.58
N LEU A 153 9.82 -2.13 9.14
CA LEU A 153 9.72 -3.25 10.09
C LEU A 153 8.91 -2.89 11.33
N ILE A 154 9.13 -1.71 11.91
CA ILE A 154 8.38 -1.24 13.08
C ILE A 154 6.90 -1.17 12.75
N MET A 155 6.51 -0.62 11.60
CA MET A 155 5.12 -0.55 11.17
C MET A 155 4.51 -1.95 11.01
N ILE A 156 5.19 -2.86 10.29
CA ILE A 156 4.72 -4.23 10.06
C ILE A 156 4.55 -4.98 11.39
N ILE A 157 5.56 -4.94 12.26
CA ILE A 157 5.53 -5.62 13.58
C ILE A 157 4.41 -5.04 14.45
N SER A 158 4.24 -3.72 14.46
CA SER A 158 3.19 -3.06 15.24
C SER A 158 1.80 -3.45 14.75
N LEU A 159 1.58 -3.50 13.43
CA LEU A 159 0.32 -3.94 12.84
C LEU A 159 0.01 -5.40 13.15
N ILE A 160 1.01 -6.30 13.03
CA ILE A 160 0.86 -7.71 13.41
C ILE A 160 0.53 -7.83 14.91
N GLY A 161 1.24 -7.10 15.77
CA GLY A 161 0.97 -7.06 17.20
C GLY A 161 -0.45 -6.60 17.52
N LEU A 162 -0.94 -5.56 16.85
CA LEU A 162 -2.33 -5.09 16.98
C LEU A 162 -3.34 -6.14 16.55
N ILE A 163 -3.10 -6.85 15.43
CA ILE A 163 -3.98 -7.94 15.00
C ILE A 163 -4.06 -9.05 16.06
N ILE A 164 -2.93 -9.41 16.66
CA ILE A 164 -2.87 -10.43 17.72
C ILE A 164 -3.60 -9.98 18.99
N ILE A 165 -3.50 -8.70 19.37
CA ILE A 165 -4.16 -8.16 20.57
C ILE A 165 -5.68 -8.01 20.37
N LEU A 166 -6.12 -7.71 19.15
CA LEU A 166 -7.52 -7.38 18.89
C LEU A 166 -8.40 -8.61 18.63
N ASN A 167 -7.81 -9.70 18.13
CA ASN A 167 -8.44 -11.02 17.97
C ASN A 167 -8.46 -11.80 19.29
#